data_AF-A0A356V7Y3-F1
#
_entry.id   AF-A0A356V7Y3-F1
#
_cell.length_a   1.000
_cell.length_b   1.000
_cell.length_c   1.000
_cell.angle_alpha   90.00
_cell.angle_beta   90.00
_cell.angle_gamma   90.00
#
_symmetry.space_group_name_H-M   'P 1'
#
loop_
_entity.id
_entity.type
_entity.pdbx_description
1 polymer ?
#
loop_
_entity_poly.entity_id
_entity_poly.type
_entity_poly.pdbx_seq_one_letter_code
_entity_poly.pdbx_strand_id
1 'polypeptide(L)'
;MRPIVVLSYWAEMILPVVGVGVLAALLPLWMAHNFPQNWYGLFWNLLISFLILLVISITYFAMFRPPNDILAITANGEYYMSSATELIRIGLLSAMIWGPIVLVVLAMQPSRWRPEL
;
A
#
# COMPACT_ATOMS: atom_id res chain seq x y z
N MET A 1 3.57 8.00 31.92
CA MET A 1 2.57 7.51 30.94
C MET A 1 2.08 6.14 31.37
N ARG A 2 0.77 5.87 31.39
CA ARG A 2 0.23 4.57 31.81
C ARG A 2 0.47 3.52 30.70
N PRO A 3 0.89 2.28 31.01
CA PRO A 3 1.26 1.27 30.01
C PRO A 3 0.14 0.93 29.01
N ILE A 4 -1.12 1.05 29.43
CA ILE A 4 -2.31 0.82 28.58
C ILE A 4 -2.38 1.82 27.42
N VAL A 5 -2.00 3.09 27.65
CA VAL A 5 -2.01 4.14 26.62
C VAL A 5 -0.92 3.92 25.59
N VAL A 6 0.22 3.37 26.02
CA VAL A 6 1.33 3.05 25.11
C VAL A 6 0.91 1.93 24.16
N LEU A 7 0.31 0.85 24.68
CA LEU A 7 -0.15 -0.29 23.89
C LEU A 7 -1.23 0.08 22.86
N SER A 8 -2.15 0.98 23.18
CA SER A 8 -3.18 1.42 22.22
C SER A 8 -2.57 2.20 21.04
N TYR A 9 -1.61 3.09 21.30
CA TYR A 9 -0.90 3.83 20.26
C TYR A 9 -0.10 2.90 19.33
N TRP A 10 0.59 1.89 19.88
CA TRP A 10 1.28 0.90 19.05
C TRP A 10 0.32 0.07 18.21
N ALA A 11 -0.82 -0.33 18.77
CA ALA A 11 -1.83 -1.06 18.02
C ALA A 11 -2.37 -0.23 16.85
N GLU A 12 -2.71 1.05 17.09
CA GLU A 12 -3.18 1.98 16.06
C GLU A 12 -2.16 2.21 14.93
N MET A 13 -0.86 2.10 15.22
CA MET A 13 0.20 2.22 14.21
C MET A 13 0.57 0.91 13.51
N ILE A 14 0.47 -0.24 14.17
CA ILE A 14 0.93 -1.55 13.66
C ILE A 14 -0.15 -2.29 12.88
N LEU A 15 -1.39 -2.31 13.40
CA LEU A 15 -2.55 -2.94 12.74
C LEU A 15 -2.69 -2.57 11.24
N PRO A 16 -2.42 -1.33 10.82
CA PRO A 16 -2.56 -0.91 9.43
C PRO A 16 -1.47 -1.41 8.52
N VAL A 17 -0.23 -1.39 9.01
CA VAL A 17 0.92 -1.93 8.29
C VAL A 17 0.70 -3.42 8.05
N VAL A 18 0.20 -4.12 9.08
CA VAL A 18 -0.20 -5.53 8.98
C VAL A 18 -1.34 -5.70 7.98
N GLY A 19 -2.38 -4.85 8.05
CA GLY A 19 -3.52 -4.90 7.13
C GLY A 19 -3.11 -4.71 5.66
N VAL A 20 -2.27 -3.71 5.38
CA VAL A 20 -1.70 -3.46 4.05
C VAL A 20 -0.83 -4.64 3.61
N GLY A 21 -0.03 -5.23 4.51
CA GLY A 21 0.77 -6.42 4.20
C GLY A 21 -0.06 -7.65 3.87
N VAL A 22 -1.16 -7.88 4.60
CA VAL A 22 -2.11 -8.97 4.31
C VAL A 22 -2.79 -8.75 2.95
N LEU A 23 -3.25 -7.52 2.69
CA LEU A 23 -3.83 -7.16 1.38
C LEU A 23 -2.81 -7.34 0.25
N ALA A 24 -1.54 -6.99 0.48
CA ALA A 24 -0.47 -7.17 -0.48
C ALA A 24 -0.25 -8.63 -0.89
N ALA A 25 -0.61 -9.58 -0.03
CA ALA A 25 -0.62 -10.99 -0.37
C ALA A 25 -1.92 -11.43 -1.04
N LEU A 26 -3.07 -11.10 -0.44
CA LEU A 26 -4.37 -11.60 -0.90
C LEU A 26 -4.80 -11.01 -2.25
N LEU A 27 -4.50 -9.74 -2.49
CA LEU A 27 -4.92 -9.02 -3.69
C LEU A 27 -4.34 -9.63 -4.98
N PRO A 28 -3.01 -9.85 -5.12
CA PRO A 28 -2.46 -10.49 -6.31
C PRO A 28 -2.90 -11.95 -6.45
N LEU A 29 -3.10 -12.68 -5.35
CA LEU A 29 -3.64 -14.05 -5.37
C LEU A 29 -5.07 -14.08 -5.94
N TRP A 30 -5.92 -13.15 -5.50
CA TRP A 30 -7.29 -13.02 -5.97
C TRP A 30 -7.36 -12.59 -7.43
N MET A 31 -6.52 -11.64 -7.85
CA MET A 31 -6.43 -11.26 -9.26
C MET A 31 -5.92 -12.39 -10.14
N ALA A 32 -4.99 -13.22 -9.67
CA ALA A 32 -4.50 -14.37 -10.45
C ALA A 32 -5.59 -15.40 -10.81
N HIS A 33 -6.73 -15.41 -10.09
CA HIS A 33 -7.89 -16.21 -10.47
C HIS A 33 -8.73 -15.60 -11.60
N ASN A 34 -8.75 -14.28 -11.71
CA ASN A 34 -9.60 -13.55 -12.64
C ASN A 34 -8.87 -13.14 -13.93
N PHE A 35 -7.54 -13.12 -13.89
CA PHE A 35 -6.70 -12.67 -15.01
C PHE A 35 -6.31 -13.83 -15.93
N PRO A 36 -6.07 -13.53 -17.23
CA PRO A 36 -5.58 -14.52 -18.18
C PRO A 36 -4.23 -15.10 -17.75
N GLN A 37 -4.04 -16.40 -17.98
CA GLN A 37 -2.84 -17.13 -17.55
C GLN A 37 -1.70 -16.98 -18.56
N ASN A 38 -1.16 -15.75 -18.67
CA ASN A 38 -0.07 -15.42 -19.56
C ASN A 38 0.72 -14.23 -19.00
N TRP A 39 1.80 -13.85 -19.71
CA TRP A 39 2.65 -12.73 -19.33
C TRP A 39 1.90 -11.39 -19.23
N TYR A 40 0.87 -11.18 -20.07
CA TYR A 40 0.03 -9.99 -19.99
C TYR A 40 -0.80 -9.97 -18.70
N GLY A 41 -1.35 -11.11 -18.28
CA GLY A 41 -2.05 -11.25 -17.01
C GLY A 41 -1.15 -10.94 -15.81
N LEU A 42 0.11 -11.38 -15.84
CA LEU A 42 1.10 -11.04 -14.82
C LEU A 42 1.34 -9.53 -14.74
N PHE A 43 1.57 -8.88 -15.89
CA PHE A 43 1.80 -7.43 -15.95
C PHE A 43 0.60 -6.65 -15.39
N TRP A 44 -0.62 -7.00 -15.82
CA TRP A 44 -1.82 -6.31 -15.34
C TRP A 44 -2.12 -6.59 -13.88
N ASN A 45 -1.87 -7.82 -13.39
CA ASN A 45 -2.02 -8.15 -11.98
C ASN A 45 -1.05 -7.30 -11.13
N LEU A 46 0.21 -7.19 -11.54
CA LEU A 46 1.19 -6.34 -10.87
C LEU A 46 0.75 -4.87 -10.87
N LEU A 47 0.37 -4.33 -12.02
CA LEU A 47 0.00 -2.92 -12.17
C LEU A 47 -1.25 -2.57 -11.35
N ILE A 48 -2.29 -3.40 -11.41
CA ILE A 48 -3.54 -3.16 -10.68
C ILE A 48 -3.33 -3.36 -9.18
N SER A 49 -2.57 -4.39 -8.77
CA SER A 49 -2.22 -4.61 -7.36
C SER A 49 -1.47 -3.40 -6.80
N PHE A 50 -0.49 -2.91 -7.56
CA PHE A 50 0.27 -1.72 -7.22
C PHE A 50 -0.62 -0.50 -7.04
N LEU A 51 -1.51 -0.21 -8.01
CA LEU A 51 -2.37 0.97 -7.96
C LEU A 51 -3.36 0.91 -6.78
N ILE A 52 -3.97 -0.25 -6.55
CA ILE A 52 -4.91 -0.42 -5.42
C ILE A 52 -4.18 -0.26 -4.09
N LEU A 53 -3.03 -0.91 -3.90
CA LEU A 53 -2.26 -0.81 -2.66
C LEU A 53 -1.70 0.61 -2.46
N LEU A 54 -1.33 1.31 -3.52
CA LEU A 54 -0.93 2.70 -3.48
C LEU A 54 -2.09 3.58 -2.97
N VAL A 55 -3.28 3.45 -3.55
CA VAL A 55 -4.46 4.22 -3.14
C VAL A 55 -4.85 3.91 -1.69
N ILE A 56 -4.85 2.64 -1.29
CA ILE A 56 -5.13 2.23 0.10
C ILE A 56 -4.10 2.84 1.04
N SER A 57 -2.82 2.78 0.70
CA SER A 57 -1.74 3.34 1.52
C SER A 57 -1.86 4.86 1.63
N ILE A 58 -2.08 5.57 0.52
CA ILE A 58 -2.31 7.03 0.52
C ILE A 58 -3.49 7.38 1.42
N THR A 59 -4.63 6.71 1.23
CA THR A 59 -5.85 6.96 2.01
C THR A 59 -5.60 6.73 3.49
N TYR A 60 -4.91 5.63 3.81
CA TYR A 60 -4.59 5.29 5.18
C TYR A 60 -3.67 6.32 5.84
N PHE A 61 -2.52 6.61 5.24
CA PHE A 61 -1.57 7.58 5.81
C PHE A 61 -2.13 9.01 5.83
N ALA A 62 -3.03 9.36 4.92
CA ALA A 62 -3.75 10.63 4.97
C ALA A 62 -4.68 10.73 6.19
N MET A 63 -5.40 9.65 6.54
CA MET A 63 -6.31 9.62 7.69
C MET A 63 -5.59 9.72 9.04
N PHE A 64 -4.38 9.18 9.14
CA PHE A 64 -3.60 9.17 10.38
C PHE A 64 -2.56 10.30 10.45
N ARG A 65 -2.67 11.30 9.57
CA ARG A 65 -1.80 12.47 9.58
C ARG A 65 -2.06 13.30 10.84
N PRO A 66 -1.03 13.64 11.64
CA PRO A 66 -1.22 14.45 12.84
C PRO A 66 -1.78 15.84 12.48
N PRO A 67 -2.69 16.41 13.30
CA PRO A 67 -3.30 17.72 13.04
C PRO A 67 -2.30 18.86 12.89
N ASN A 68 -1.12 18.73 13.51
CA ASN A 68 -0.07 19.73 13.50
C ASN A 68 0.56 19.92 12.11
N ASP A 69 0.58 18.89 11.26
CA ASP A 69 1.03 19.02 9.87
C ASP A 69 0.07 19.86 9.04
N ILE A 70 -1.24 19.74 9.31
CA ILE A 70 -2.29 20.46 8.57
C ILE A 70 -2.18 21.97 8.83
N LEU A 71 -1.86 22.36 10.07
CA LEU A 71 -1.62 23.75 10.48
C LEU A 71 -0.34 24.35 9.88
N ALA A 72 0.74 23.56 9.81
CA ALA A 72 1.99 24.00 9.18
C ALA A 72 1.84 24.20 7.66
N ILE A 73 1.02 23.36 7.00
CA ILE A 73 0.76 23.45 5.55
C ILE A 73 -0.21 24.60 5.23
N THR A 74 -1.21 24.86 6.08
CA THR A 74 -2.11 26.04 5.91
C THR A 74 -1.36 27.36 6.07
N ALA A 75 -0.34 27.42 6.94
CA ALA A 75 0.43 28.64 7.20
C ALA A 75 1.31 29.09 6.02
N ASN A 76 1.70 28.16 5.13
CA ASN A 76 2.67 28.43 4.04
C ASN A 76 2.04 28.72 2.67
N GLY A 77 0.71 28.78 2.55
CA GLY A 77 0.01 29.22 1.32
C GLY A 77 0.05 28.26 0.11
N GLU A 78 0.88 27.22 0.11
CA GLU A 78 1.03 26.24 -0.98
C GLU A 78 0.14 24.99 -0.80
N TYR A 79 -1.15 25.22 -0.55
CA TYR A 79 -2.02 24.24 0.12
C TYR A 79 -2.35 22.96 -0.68
N TYR A 80 -2.46 23.03 -2.01
CA TYR A 80 -3.07 21.93 -2.79
C TYR A 80 -2.05 21.07 -3.55
N MET A 81 -1.05 21.68 -4.20
CA MET A 81 -0.08 20.92 -5.01
C MET A 81 1.03 20.27 -4.15
N SER A 82 1.49 20.93 -3.09
CA SER A 82 2.50 20.34 -2.19
C SER A 82 1.93 19.13 -1.44
N SER A 83 0.68 19.25 -0.94
CA SER A 83 -0.03 18.20 -0.19
C SER A 83 -0.28 16.93 -1.01
N ALA A 84 -0.72 17.05 -2.27
CA ALA A 84 -0.96 15.87 -3.12
C ALA A 84 0.33 15.13 -3.46
N THR A 85 1.39 15.88 -3.77
CA THR A 85 2.71 15.31 -4.11
C THR A 85 3.31 14.60 -2.89
N GLU A 86 3.16 15.18 -1.70
CA GLU A 86 3.65 14.58 -0.46
C GLU A 86 2.88 13.30 -0.10
N LEU A 87 1.56 13.28 -0.30
CA LEU A 87 0.75 12.08 -0.10
C LEU A 87 1.14 10.96 -1.07
N ILE A 88 1.34 11.27 -2.35
CA ILE A 88 1.84 10.30 -3.34
C ILE A 88 3.22 9.79 -2.93
N ARG A 89 4.11 10.68 -2.47
CA ARG A 89 5.44 10.31 -1.99
C ARG A 89 5.35 9.36 -0.79
N ILE A 90 4.49 9.63 0.19
CA ILE A 90 4.26 8.76 1.34
C ILE A 90 3.69 7.41 0.88
N GLY A 91 2.72 7.42 -0.05
CA GLY A 91 2.19 6.21 -0.68
C GLY A 91 3.27 5.38 -1.36
N LEU A 92 4.17 6.00 -2.12
CA LEU A 92 5.30 5.32 -2.77
C LEU A 92 6.32 4.79 -1.76
N LEU A 93 6.64 5.56 -0.71
CA LEU A 93 7.53 5.08 0.36
C LEU A 93 6.94 3.87 1.08
N SER A 94 5.62 3.84 1.27
CA SER A 94 4.94 2.67 1.85
C SER A 94 5.09 1.40 0.99
N ALA A 95 5.35 1.54 -0.31
CA ALA A 95 5.61 0.40 -1.19
C ALA A 95 6.86 -0.39 -0.81
N MET A 96 7.76 0.18 0.00
CA MET A 96 8.86 -0.58 0.61
C MET A 96 8.37 -1.71 1.54
N ILE A 97 7.15 -1.60 2.06
CA ILE A 97 6.52 -2.59 2.94
C ILE A 97 5.82 -3.65 2.10
N TRP A 98 4.89 -3.24 1.24
CA TRP A 98 4.02 -4.17 0.51
C TRP A 98 4.56 -4.61 -0.85
N GLY A 99 5.43 -3.83 -1.49
CA GLY A 99 5.98 -4.11 -2.82
C GLY A 99 6.71 -5.45 -2.89
N PRO A 100 7.65 -5.75 -1.97
CA PRO A 100 8.32 -7.06 -1.93
C PRO A 100 7.33 -8.22 -1.78
N ILE A 101 6.27 -8.06 -0.99
CA ILE A 101 5.24 -9.09 -0.78
C ILE A 101 4.52 -9.38 -2.09
N VAL A 102 4.08 -8.35 -2.82
CA VAL A 102 3.42 -8.50 -4.13
C VAL A 102 4.33 -9.24 -5.11
N LEU A 103 5.61 -8.83 -5.20
CA LEU A 103 6.56 -9.45 -6.11
C LEU A 103 6.80 -10.92 -5.79
N VAL A 104 6.97 -11.27 -4.50
CA VAL A 104 7.14 -12.66 -4.06
C VAL A 104 5.90 -13.48 -4.40
N VAL A 105 4.70 -12.97 -4.11
CA VAL A 105 3.44 -13.68 -4.35
C VAL A 105 3.22 -13.95 -5.84
N LEU A 106 3.51 -12.98 -6.70
CA LEU A 106 3.43 -13.18 -8.15
C LEU A 106 4.49 -14.18 -8.65
N ALA A 107 5.71 -14.10 -8.12
CA ALA A 107 6.79 -15.02 -8.47
C ALA A 107 6.51 -16.48 -8.05
N MET A 108 5.75 -16.69 -6.97
CA MET A 108 5.36 -18.01 -6.48
C MET A 108 4.26 -18.69 -7.33
N GLN A 109 3.80 -18.07 -8.42
CA GLN A 109 2.74 -18.60 -9.28
C GLN A 109 3.21 -18.87 -10.73
N PRO A 110 4.34 -19.57 -10.96
CA PRO A 110 4.88 -19.77 -12.31
C PRO A 110 3.89 -20.48 -13.24
N SER A 111 3.13 -21.46 -12.73
CA SER A 111 2.11 -22.20 -13.49
C SER A 111 0.96 -21.34 -14.03
N ARG A 112 0.74 -20.14 -13.47
CA ARG A 112 -0.26 -19.18 -13.96
C ARG A 112 0.29 -18.26 -15.03
N TRP A 113 1.58 -17.96 -15.02
CA TRP A 113 2.16 -16.90 -15.86
C TRP A 113 2.98 -17.43 -17.03
N ARG A 114 3.58 -18.60 -16.83
CA ARG A 114 4.40 -19.33 -17.81
C ARG A 114 4.02 -20.82 -17.76
N PRO A 115 2.81 -21.19 -18.18
CA PRO A 115 2.37 -22.59 -18.22
C PRO A 115 3.23 -23.48 -19.14
N GLU A 116 4.04 -22.87 -20.02
CA GLU A 116 4.97 -23.54 -20.92
C GLU A 116 6.31 -23.99 -20.30
N LEU A 117 6.62 -23.54 -19.08
CA LEU A 117 7.81 -23.95 -18.31
C LEU A 117 7.50 -25.12 -17.38
#